data_AF-A0A413RJZ0-F1
#
_entry.id   AF-A0A413RJZ0-F1
#
_cell.length_a   1.000
_cell.length_b   1.000
_cell.length_c   1.000
_cell.angle_alpha   90.00
_cell.angle_beta   90.00
_cell.angle_gamma   90.00
#
_symmetry.space_group_name_H-M   'P 1'
#
loop_
_entity.id
_entity.type
_entity.pdbx_description
1 polymer ?
#
loop_
_entity_poly.entity_id
_entity_poly.type
_entity_poly.pdbx_seq_one_letter_code
_entity_poly.pdbx_strand_id
1 'polypeptide(L)'
;MWVPSALVTIDTAPARRSQRPPRATRTGWIIVAACVAVAVVIALVVTRPWSDDGPADELADGTGGTAQQEPATVARGTDDAATLTLSGSAQALQVTADASDDDLLRAESDGADQPTVDGDRLELRGGIVHLRLAPDVVWTLAITEGMDTVDVNLTGGRLAALDLSGGARLITLTLPKPDGAVTIDQSAGAQDLVVHLPQDTGAVAHVTSGVGTVAIDGTKTQGVGAGTDLATKPRGDDYYTVNVGGGLGTLTIDHPDTQSP
;
A
#
# COMPACT_ATOMS: atom_id res chain seq x y z
N MET A 1 -65.03 19.15 -56.56
CA MET A 1 -63.93 18.36 -57.15
C MET A 1 -63.33 17.56 -56.01
N TRP A 2 -63.53 16.25 -56.05
CA TRP A 2 -63.37 15.30 -54.96
C TRP A 2 -62.11 14.48 -55.26
N VAL A 3 -61.17 14.37 -54.31
CA VAL A 3 -59.98 13.50 -54.41
C VAL A 3 -59.81 12.82 -53.05
N PRO A 4 -59.57 11.49 -53.01
CA PRO A 4 -59.93 10.65 -51.87
C PRO A 4 -58.85 10.54 -50.79
N SER A 5 -59.32 10.25 -49.57
CA SER A 5 -58.56 9.81 -48.41
C SER A 5 -57.77 8.54 -48.69
N ALA A 6 -56.47 8.54 -48.39
CA ALA A 6 -55.67 7.34 -48.23
C ALA A 6 -55.56 7.01 -46.73
N LEU A 7 -56.18 5.90 -46.34
CA LEU A 7 -55.96 5.23 -45.06
C LEU A 7 -54.50 4.77 -45.01
N VAL A 8 -53.71 5.27 -44.06
CA VAL A 8 -52.45 4.65 -43.68
C VAL A 8 -52.75 3.60 -42.62
N THR A 9 -52.84 2.35 -43.06
CA THR A 9 -52.84 1.17 -42.19
C THR A 9 -51.44 1.00 -41.61
N ILE A 10 -51.26 1.33 -40.33
CA ILE A 10 -50.05 0.92 -39.59
C ILE A 10 -50.28 -0.52 -39.15
N ASP A 11 -49.72 -1.44 -39.92
CA ASP A 11 -49.62 -2.85 -39.58
C ASP A 11 -48.80 -3.01 -38.30
N THR A 12 -49.45 -3.56 -37.27
CA THR A 12 -48.86 -3.79 -35.95
C THR A 12 -48.29 -5.20 -35.94
N ALA A 13 -47.05 -5.35 -36.38
CA ALA A 13 -46.30 -6.59 -36.20
C ALA A 13 -45.85 -6.71 -34.73
N PRO A 14 -46.08 -7.84 -34.03
CA PRO A 14 -45.56 -8.04 -32.69
C PRO A 14 -44.03 -8.20 -32.74
N ALA A 15 -43.32 -7.25 -32.16
CA ALA A 15 -41.89 -7.36 -31.93
C ALA A 15 -41.61 -8.59 -31.05
N ARG A 16 -40.97 -9.60 -31.64
CA ARG A 16 -40.41 -10.75 -30.92
C ARG A 16 -39.48 -10.22 -29.82
N ARG A 17 -39.82 -10.47 -28.55
CA ARG A 17 -38.88 -10.35 -27.43
C ARG A 17 -37.74 -11.34 -27.66
N SER A 18 -36.62 -10.85 -28.15
CA SER A 18 -35.34 -11.54 -28.01
C SER A 18 -34.89 -11.42 -26.55
N GLN A 19 -35.30 -12.41 -25.74
CA GLN A 19 -34.70 -12.65 -24.44
C GLN A 19 -33.21 -12.97 -24.67
N ARG A 20 -32.33 -11.98 -24.44
CA ARG A 20 -30.89 -12.25 -24.26
C ARG A 20 -30.70 -12.88 -22.88
N PRO A 21 -29.94 -13.98 -22.76
CA PRO A 21 -29.66 -14.57 -21.46
C PRO A 21 -28.82 -13.60 -20.60
N PRO A 22 -28.97 -13.63 -19.27
CA PRO A 22 -28.16 -12.82 -18.37
C PRO A 22 -26.68 -13.21 -18.54
N ARG A 23 -25.85 -12.22 -18.89
CA ARG A 23 -24.40 -12.38 -18.89
C ARG A 23 -23.94 -12.45 -17.43
N ALA A 24 -23.65 -13.67 -16.98
CA ALA A 24 -23.01 -13.93 -15.71
C ALA A 24 -21.71 -13.12 -15.61
N THR A 25 -21.61 -12.34 -14.53
CA THR A 25 -20.53 -11.42 -14.19
C THR A 25 -19.23 -12.19 -13.90
N ARG A 26 -18.28 -12.09 -14.82
CA ARG A 26 -16.87 -12.52 -14.65
C ARG A 26 -16.05 -11.53 -13.80
N THR A 27 -16.62 -11.00 -12.72
CA THR A 27 -15.93 -10.02 -11.85
C THR A 27 -15.28 -10.69 -10.63
N GLY A 28 -15.71 -11.91 -10.28
CA GLY A 28 -15.21 -12.63 -9.10
C GLY A 28 -13.83 -13.28 -9.23
N TRP A 29 -13.26 -13.41 -10.44
CA TRP A 29 -12.00 -14.16 -10.61
C TRP A 29 -10.73 -13.34 -10.38
N ILE A 30 -10.78 -12.00 -10.47
CA ILE A 30 -9.59 -11.17 -10.31
C ILE A 30 -9.25 -10.96 -8.81
N ILE A 31 -10.28 -10.88 -7.95
CA ILE A 31 -10.10 -10.77 -6.49
C ILE A 31 -9.50 -12.07 -5.92
N VAL A 32 -9.96 -13.24 -6.39
CA VAL A 32 -9.41 -14.53 -5.97
C VAL A 32 -7.96 -14.69 -6.43
N ALA A 33 -7.59 -14.24 -7.63
CA ALA A 33 -6.20 -14.34 -8.11
C ALA A 33 -5.22 -13.44 -7.34
N ALA A 34 -5.64 -12.23 -6.92
CA ALA A 34 -4.80 -11.32 -6.14
C ALA A 34 -4.64 -11.80 -4.67
N CYS A 35 -5.71 -12.26 -4.03
CA CYS A 35 -5.63 -12.84 -2.68
C CYS A 35 -4.84 -14.15 -2.66
N VAL A 36 -4.95 -14.99 -3.70
CA VAL A 36 -4.13 -16.21 -3.83
C VAL A 36 -2.67 -15.86 -4.08
N ALA A 37 -2.33 -14.81 -4.84
CA ALA A 37 -0.93 -14.42 -5.04
C ALA A 37 -0.27 -13.93 -3.74
N VAL A 38 -0.95 -13.10 -2.95
CA VAL A 38 -0.44 -12.60 -1.66
C VAL A 38 -0.36 -13.71 -0.62
N ALA A 39 -1.40 -14.55 -0.50
CA ALA A 39 -1.39 -15.69 0.41
C ALA A 39 -0.37 -16.77 0.01
N VAL A 40 -0.14 -16.99 -1.29
CA VAL A 40 0.87 -17.96 -1.77
C VAL A 40 2.28 -17.43 -1.52
N VAL A 41 2.55 -16.13 -1.64
CA VAL A 41 3.86 -15.55 -1.30
C VAL A 41 4.12 -15.63 0.22
N ILE A 42 3.14 -15.29 1.06
CA ILE A 42 3.26 -15.40 2.52
C ILE A 42 3.42 -16.87 2.96
N ALA A 43 2.66 -17.79 2.36
CA ALA A 43 2.78 -19.22 2.66
C ALA A 43 4.11 -19.82 2.16
N LEU A 44 4.62 -19.40 0.98
CA LEU A 44 5.91 -19.89 0.45
C LEU A 44 7.11 -19.45 1.28
N VAL A 45 7.00 -18.34 2.00
CA VAL A 45 8.06 -17.85 2.91
C VAL A 45 8.03 -18.61 4.24
N VAL A 46 6.85 -18.95 4.75
CA VAL A 46 6.71 -19.60 6.07
C VAL A 46 6.91 -21.13 6.01
N THR A 47 6.64 -21.79 4.88
CA THR A 47 6.67 -23.27 4.80
C THR A 47 7.90 -23.84 4.11
N ARG A 48 8.96 -23.07 3.80
CA ARG A 48 10.21 -23.69 3.31
C ARG A 48 11.01 -24.17 4.52
N PRO A 49 11.02 -25.49 4.81
CA PRO A 49 11.97 -26.00 5.79
C PRO A 49 13.36 -25.75 5.22
N TRP A 50 14.25 -25.19 6.03
CA TRP A 50 15.67 -25.19 5.75
C TRP A 50 16.14 -26.63 5.59
N SER A 51 16.17 -27.11 4.35
CA SER A 51 16.84 -28.36 3.99
C SER A 51 18.33 -28.08 3.96
N ASP A 52 18.95 -28.28 5.12
CA ASP A 52 20.35 -28.67 5.23
C ASP A 52 20.51 -30.00 4.49
N ASP A 53 21.15 -29.98 3.32
CA ASP A 53 21.81 -31.13 2.70
C ASP A 53 22.60 -30.63 1.46
N GLY A 54 23.80 -30.11 1.70
CA GLY A 54 24.84 -30.03 0.68
C GLY A 54 25.66 -31.31 0.68
N PRO A 55 26.03 -31.89 -0.48
CA PRO A 55 27.03 -32.94 -0.49
C PRO A 55 28.40 -32.30 -0.21
N ALA A 56 29.09 -32.85 0.78
CA ALA A 56 30.49 -32.57 1.05
C ALA A 56 31.35 -33.04 -0.13
N ASP A 57 32.11 -32.11 -0.72
CA ASP A 57 33.54 -32.27 -0.95
C ASP A 57 34.16 -31.00 -1.56
N GLU A 58 35.46 -30.85 -1.29
CA GLU A 58 36.42 -29.96 -1.98
C GLU A 58 36.76 -28.60 -1.33
N LEU A 59 37.59 -28.71 -0.27
CA LEU A 59 38.83 -27.95 -0.02
C LEU A 59 38.95 -26.52 -0.59
N ALA A 60 38.73 -25.52 0.27
CA ALA A 60 39.38 -24.22 0.16
C ALA A 60 39.77 -23.68 1.54
N ASP A 61 41.08 -23.60 1.75
CA ASP A 61 41.74 -22.84 2.81
C ASP A 61 41.50 -21.33 2.58
N GLY A 62 41.01 -20.63 3.59
CA GLY A 62 40.75 -19.19 3.52
C GLY A 62 39.56 -18.75 4.36
N THR A 63 39.84 -18.42 5.63
CA THR A 63 39.08 -17.59 6.57
C THR A 63 37.93 -16.78 5.95
N GLY A 64 36.77 -17.41 5.81
CA GLY A 64 35.53 -16.79 5.35
C GLY A 64 34.44 -17.03 6.38
N GLY A 65 34.63 -16.51 7.60
CA GLY A 65 33.50 -16.35 8.49
C GLY A 65 32.54 -15.38 7.80
N THR A 66 31.37 -15.86 7.39
CA THR A 66 30.24 -14.98 7.10
C THR A 66 30.00 -14.21 8.39
N ALA A 67 30.57 -13.01 8.50
CA ALA A 67 30.21 -12.10 9.58
C ALA A 67 28.71 -11.92 9.44
N GLN A 68 27.94 -12.50 10.35
CA GLN A 68 26.51 -12.26 10.47
C GLN A 68 26.41 -10.74 10.66
N GLN A 69 26.07 -10.02 9.58
CA GLN A 69 25.94 -8.57 9.68
C GLN A 69 24.77 -8.32 10.62
N GLU A 70 25.04 -7.62 11.73
CA GLU A 70 24.02 -7.37 12.75
C GLU A 70 22.97 -6.37 12.23
N PRO A 71 21.69 -6.56 12.59
CA PRO A 71 20.64 -5.64 12.21
C PRO A 71 20.85 -4.28 12.88
N ALA A 72 20.51 -3.21 12.17
CA ALA A 72 20.57 -1.87 12.73
C ALA A 72 19.47 -1.69 13.76
N THR A 73 19.86 -1.38 15.00
CA THR A 73 18.93 -1.28 16.13
C THR A 73 19.16 0.04 16.86
N VAL A 74 18.08 0.69 17.27
CA VAL A 74 18.11 1.85 18.17
C VAL A 74 17.33 1.46 19.41
N ALA A 75 17.93 1.65 20.60
CA ALA A 75 17.27 1.36 21.86
C ALA A 75 16.05 2.28 22.07
N ARG A 76 15.02 1.77 22.75
CA ARG A 76 13.70 2.41 22.93
C ARG A 76 13.74 3.87 23.37
N GLY A 77 14.68 4.22 24.27
CA GLY A 77 14.76 5.56 24.85
C GLY A 77 13.53 5.89 25.70
N THR A 78 13.22 7.18 25.85
CA THR A 78 12.09 7.67 26.65
C THR A 78 11.12 8.54 25.86
N ASP A 79 11.34 8.69 24.56
CA ASP A 79 10.52 9.55 23.71
C ASP A 79 9.22 8.86 23.33
N ASP A 80 8.11 9.58 23.41
CA ASP A 80 6.77 9.10 23.02
C ASP A 80 6.44 9.46 21.55
N ALA A 81 7.32 10.19 20.88
CA ALA A 81 7.21 10.56 19.48
C ALA A 81 8.59 10.55 18.81
N ALA A 82 8.64 10.15 17.55
CA ALA A 82 9.88 10.07 16.79
C ALA A 82 9.66 10.40 15.30
N THR A 83 10.69 10.99 14.70
CA THR A 83 10.76 11.21 13.26
C THR A 83 11.77 10.24 12.66
N LEU A 84 11.45 9.66 11.50
CA LEU A 84 12.35 8.78 10.77
C LEU A 84 12.34 9.12 9.28
N THR A 85 13.52 9.40 8.74
CA THR A 85 13.77 9.60 7.33
C THR A 85 14.41 8.35 6.73
N LEU A 86 13.72 7.73 5.79
CA LEU A 86 14.12 6.56 5.03
C LEU A 86 14.72 7.02 3.71
N SER A 87 16.02 6.76 3.54
CA SER A 87 16.81 7.24 2.41
C SER A 87 17.66 6.12 1.81
N GLY A 88 18.18 6.31 0.61
CA GLY A 88 18.89 5.27 -0.14
C GLY A 88 17.98 4.43 -1.02
N SER A 89 18.52 3.36 -1.60
CA SER A 89 17.78 2.51 -2.53
C SER A 89 17.50 1.15 -1.92
N ALA A 90 16.29 0.65 -2.11
CA ALA A 90 15.90 -0.72 -1.79
C ALA A 90 15.04 -1.26 -2.93
N GLN A 91 15.02 -2.58 -3.12
CA GLN A 91 14.06 -3.19 -4.04
C GLN A 91 12.66 -3.14 -3.42
N ALA A 92 12.58 -3.46 -2.14
CA ALA A 92 11.35 -3.41 -1.37
C ALA A 92 11.63 -2.90 0.05
N LEU A 93 10.69 -2.13 0.59
CA LEU A 93 10.67 -1.73 1.99
C LEU A 93 9.39 -2.25 2.63
N GLN A 94 9.53 -2.94 3.74
CA GLN A 94 8.44 -3.40 4.61
C GLN A 94 8.60 -2.71 5.96
N VAL A 95 7.57 -1.97 6.38
CA VAL A 95 7.54 -1.27 7.67
C VAL A 95 6.41 -1.84 8.52
N THR A 96 6.72 -2.28 9.74
CA THR A 96 5.75 -2.76 10.72
C THR A 96 5.88 -2.00 12.03
N ALA A 97 4.79 -1.91 12.80
CA ALA A 97 4.78 -1.39 14.16
C ALA A 97 4.73 -2.54 15.18
N ASP A 98 5.81 -3.32 15.26
CA ASP A 98 5.93 -4.50 16.14
C ASP A 98 7.37 -4.73 16.66
N ALA A 99 8.14 -3.65 16.82
CA ALA A 99 9.45 -3.75 17.48
C ALA A 99 9.32 -4.22 18.93
N SER A 100 10.41 -4.78 19.48
CA SER A 100 10.44 -5.19 20.88
C SER A 100 10.37 -3.99 21.82
N ASP A 101 9.91 -4.18 23.06
CA ASP A 101 9.80 -3.11 24.06
C ASP A 101 11.14 -2.42 24.37
N ASP A 102 12.27 -3.09 24.09
CA ASP A 102 13.63 -2.57 24.29
C ASP A 102 14.14 -1.76 23.08
N ASP A 103 13.47 -1.82 21.94
CA ASP A 103 13.89 -1.23 20.67
C ASP A 103 12.95 -0.08 20.26
N LEU A 104 13.52 1.08 19.92
CA LEU A 104 12.80 2.15 19.26
C LEU A 104 12.53 1.77 17.81
N LEU A 105 13.55 1.21 17.16
CA LEU A 105 13.44 0.61 15.84
C LEU A 105 14.47 -0.50 15.68
N ARG A 106 14.16 -1.43 14.78
CA ARG A 106 15.06 -2.47 14.29
C ARG A 106 14.90 -2.62 12.79
N ALA A 107 16.00 -2.55 12.06
CA ALA A 107 16.03 -2.66 10.61
C ALA A 107 16.99 -3.77 10.16
N GLU A 108 16.55 -4.57 9.20
CA GLU A 108 17.36 -5.63 8.62
C GLU A 108 17.16 -5.73 7.10
N SER A 109 18.21 -6.11 6.39
CA SER A 109 18.17 -6.32 4.94
C SER A 109 18.35 -7.79 4.58
N ASP A 110 17.52 -8.27 3.65
CA ASP A 110 17.70 -9.54 2.96
C ASP A 110 18.37 -9.33 1.60
N GLY A 111 19.46 -10.07 1.35
CA GLY A 111 20.13 -10.08 0.04
C GLY A 111 20.93 -8.82 -0.29
N ALA A 112 21.24 -7.99 0.70
CA ALA A 112 22.10 -6.82 0.57
C ALA A 112 22.73 -6.42 1.92
N ASP A 113 23.53 -5.35 1.92
CA ASP A 113 24.16 -4.85 3.15
C ASP A 113 23.10 -4.39 4.16
N GLN A 114 23.39 -4.59 5.45
CA GLN A 114 22.51 -4.12 6.52
C GLN A 114 22.31 -2.60 6.45
N PRO A 115 21.10 -2.11 6.80
CA PRO A 115 20.84 -0.68 6.88
C PRO A 115 21.77 -0.01 7.89
N THR A 116 21.97 1.30 7.76
CA THR A 116 22.72 2.09 8.75
C THR A 116 21.85 3.19 9.31
N VAL A 117 21.86 3.35 10.63
CA VAL A 117 21.16 4.45 11.32
C VAL A 117 22.14 5.58 11.61
N ASP A 118 21.77 6.80 11.25
CA ASP A 118 22.44 8.03 11.64
C ASP A 118 21.39 9.05 12.12
N GLY A 119 21.26 9.18 13.45
CA GLY A 119 20.25 10.03 14.07
C GLY A 119 18.83 9.60 13.72
N ASP A 120 18.09 10.48 13.05
CA ASP A 120 16.72 10.24 12.57
C ASP A 120 16.69 9.67 11.14
N ARG A 121 17.84 9.31 10.56
CA ARG A 121 17.95 8.78 9.21
C ARG A 121 18.29 7.30 9.24
N LEU A 122 17.54 6.51 8.47
CA LEU A 122 17.87 5.14 8.12
C LEU A 122 18.30 5.10 6.65
N GLU A 123 19.56 4.75 6.41
CA GLU A 123 20.12 4.53 5.08
C GLU A 123 19.91 3.09 4.64
N LEU A 124 19.21 2.91 3.52
CA LEU A 124 18.89 1.62 2.91
C LEU A 124 19.88 1.31 1.79
N ARG A 125 20.23 0.02 1.64
CA ARG A 125 21.22 -0.44 0.67
C ARG A 125 20.78 -1.72 -0.02
N GLY A 126 20.06 -1.58 -1.12
CA GLY A 126 19.57 -2.69 -1.94
C GLY A 126 18.62 -3.63 -1.20
N GLY A 127 18.42 -4.81 -1.77
CA GLY A 127 17.68 -5.90 -1.11
C GLY A 127 16.23 -5.59 -0.75
N ILE A 128 15.70 -6.42 0.14
CA ILE A 128 14.41 -6.23 0.81
C ILE A 128 14.74 -5.77 2.23
N VAL A 129 14.22 -4.62 2.63
CA VAL A 129 14.42 -4.09 3.98
C VAL A 129 13.17 -4.34 4.81
N HIS A 130 13.36 -4.94 5.99
CA HIS A 130 12.34 -5.06 7.02
C HIS A 130 12.65 -4.08 8.15
N LEU A 131 11.72 -3.17 8.41
CA LEU A 131 11.82 -2.16 9.44
C LEU A 131 10.69 -2.35 10.45
N ARG A 132 11.06 -2.61 11.70
CA ARG A 132 10.14 -2.70 12.82
C ARG A 132 10.26 -1.44 13.65
N LEU A 133 9.13 -0.80 13.94
CA LEU A 133 9.01 0.42 14.73
C LEU A 133 8.36 0.11 16.08
N ALA A 134 8.74 0.84 17.13
CA ALA A 134 8.08 0.78 18.42
C ALA A 134 6.58 1.14 18.28
N PRO A 135 5.65 0.27 18.69
CA PRO A 135 4.20 0.48 18.49
C PRO A 135 3.60 1.58 19.36
N ASP A 136 4.23 1.88 20.50
CA ASP A 136 3.76 2.86 21.48
C ASP A 136 4.19 4.30 21.15
N VAL A 137 5.13 4.47 20.21
CA VAL A 137 5.65 5.77 19.75
C VAL A 137 4.78 6.36 18.62
N VAL A 138 4.55 7.67 18.67
CA VAL A 138 3.90 8.41 17.59
C VAL A 138 4.93 8.76 16.51
N TRP A 139 4.79 8.16 15.33
CA TRP A 139 5.76 8.29 14.24
C TRP A 139 5.44 9.39 13.25
N THR A 140 6.47 10.13 12.83
CA THR A 140 6.48 10.90 11.59
C THR A 140 7.48 10.24 10.64
N LEU A 141 7.01 9.75 9.49
CA LEU A 141 7.84 9.00 8.55
C LEU A 141 8.04 9.80 7.26
N ALA A 142 9.25 9.77 6.70
CA ALA A 142 9.54 10.33 5.39
C ALA A 142 10.30 9.29 4.55
N ILE A 143 9.75 8.93 3.39
CA ILE A 143 10.39 8.06 2.41
C ILE A 143 10.82 8.95 1.25
N THR A 144 12.11 9.25 1.15
CA THR A 144 12.60 10.34 0.29
C THR A 144 13.22 9.87 -1.02
N GLU A 145 13.52 8.58 -1.14
CA GLU A 145 14.19 7.98 -2.29
C GLU A 145 13.35 6.86 -2.89
N GLY A 146 13.57 6.59 -4.18
CA GLY A 146 12.71 5.69 -4.94
C GLY A 146 12.97 4.19 -4.69
N MET A 147 11.89 3.41 -4.72
CA MET A 147 11.90 1.94 -4.50
C MET A 147 10.94 1.26 -5.49
N ASP A 148 11.06 -0.05 -5.76
CA ASP A 148 10.03 -0.71 -6.58
C ASP A 148 8.74 -0.88 -5.77
N THR A 149 8.85 -1.31 -4.52
CA THR A 149 7.71 -1.54 -3.63
C THR A 149 7.92 -0.97 -2.24
N VAL A 150 6.86 -0.39 -1.69
CA VAL A 150 6.78 0.11 -0.31
C VAL A 150 5.51 -0.47 0.31
N ASP A 151 5.67 -1.20 1.42
CA ASP A 151 4.57 -1.72 2.23
C ASP A 151 4.74 -1.21 3.67
N VAL A 152 3.78 -0.40 4.13
CA VAL A 152 3.79 0.20 5.47
C VAL A 152 2.55 -0.29 6.20
N ASN A 153 2.73 -1.21 7.15
CA ASN A 153 1.67 -1.71 8.01
C ASN A 153 1.85 -1.23 9.44
N LEU A 154 1.05 -0.24 9.81
CA LEU A 154 1.07 0.41 11.11
C LEU A 154 -0.18 0.10 11.93
N THR A 155 -0.91 -0.98 11.64
CA THR A 155 -2.18 -1.35 12.32
C THR A 155 -2.07 -1.36 13.86
N GLY A 156 -0.90 -1.73 14.41
CA GLY A 156 -0.61 -1.74 15.85
C GLY A 156 0.10 -0.50 16.40
N GLY A 157 0.38 0.49 15.55
CA GLY A 157 1.20 1.66 15.89
C GLY A 157 0.43 2.98 15.99
N ARG A 158 1.18 4.08 16.00
CA ARG A 158 0.65 5.45 16.00
C ARG A 158 1.37 6.28 14.94
N LEU A 159 0.61 7.02 14.14
CA LEU A 159 1.13 7.82 13.03
C LEU A 159 0.67 9.26 13.16
N ALA A 160 1.61 10.20 13.13
CA ALA A 160 1.35 11.64 13.06
C ALA A 160 1.39 12.17 11.62
N ALA A 161 2.31 11.67 10.80
CA ALA A 161 2.41 12.04 9.38
C ALA A 161 3.25 11.04 8.57
N LEU A 162 3.01 11.00 7.26
CA LEU A 162 3.79 10.23 6.30
C LEU A 162 4.08 11.07 5.04
N ASP A 163 5.35 11.32 4.75
CA ASP A 163 5.80 11.93 3.49
C ASP A 163 6.35 10.84 2.54
N LEU A 164 5.85 10.85 1.31
CA LEU A 164 6.20 9.98 0.20
C LEU A 164 6.76 10.85 -0.93
N SER A 165 7.98 11.32 -0.72
CA SER A 165 8.77 12.12 -1.67
C SER A 165 9.71 11.27 -2.54
N GLY A 166 9.86 9.99 -2.22
CA GLY A 166 10.42 8.95 -3.08
C GLY A 166 9.33 8.28 -3.92
N GLY A 167 9.57 8.12 -5.22
CA GLY A 167 8.62 7.45 -6.13
C GLY A 167 8.68 5.93 -5.99
N ALA A 168 7.57 5.24 -6.27
CA ALA A 168 7.56 3.79 -6.31
C ALA A 168 6.59 3.23 -7.35
N ARG A 169 6.78 1.97 -7.75
CA ARG A 169 5.79 1.30 -8.60
C ARG A 169 4.53 1.02 -7.79
N LEU A 170 4.67 0.44 -6.59
CA LEU A 170 3.53 0.14 -5.72
C LEU A 170 3.82 0.62 -4.29
N ILE A 171 2.89 1.40 -3.74
CA ILE A 171 2.86 1.80 -2.34
C ILE A 171 1.59 1.23 -1.72
N THR A 172 1.72 0.44 -0.67
CA THR A 172 0.61 -0.09 0.12
C THR A 172 0.74 0.42 1.54
N LEU A 173 -0.31 1.05 2.05
CA LEU A 173 -0.37 1.61 3.39
C LEU A 173 -1.51 0.94 4.14
N THR A 174 -1.23 0.27 5.24
CA THR A 174 -2.24 -0.22 6.20
C THR A 174 -2.11 0.58 7.48
N LEU A 175 -3.08 1.46 7.72
CA LEU A 175 -2.94 2.54 8.68
C LEU A 175 -3.60 2.21 10.02
N PRO A 176 -3.10 2.76 11.15
CA PRO A 176 -3.78 2.66 12.45
C PRO A 176 -5.02 3.53 12.49
N LYS A 177 -5.77 3.44 13.59
CA LYS A 177 -6.79 4.45 13.90
C LYS A 177 -6.08 5.79 14.17
N PRO A 178 -6.43 6.87 13.47
CA PRO A 178 -5.84 8.18 13.71
C PRO A 178 -6.36 8.79 15.02
N ASP A 179 -5.57 9.70 15.59
CA ASP A 179 -5.96 10.59 16.68
C ASP A 179 -5.90 12.02 16.11
N GLY A 180 -7.06 12.57 15.76
CA GLY A 180 -7.19 13.78 14.95
C GLY A 180 -6.92 13.57 13.46
N ALA A 181 -6.55 14.66 12.79
CA ALA A 181 -6.26 14.66 11.36
C ALA A 181 -4.80 14.27 11.11
N VAL A 182 -4.58 13.17 10.38
CA VAL A 182 -3.24 12.69 10.02
C VAL A 182 -2.99 12.89 8.53
N THR A 183 -1.85 13.47 8.17
CA THR A 183 -1.52 13.80 6.78
C THR A 183 -0.60 12.77 6.16
N ILE A 184 -0.92 12.39 4.92
CA ILE A 184 -0.10 11.60 4.01
C ILE A 184 0.16 12.45 2.78
N ASP A 185 1.42 12.83 2.58
CA ASP A 185 1.84 13.66 1.46
C ASP A 185 2.54 12.80 0.42
N GLN A 186 1.93 12.59 -0.74
CA GLN A 186 2.57 11.97 -1.88
C GLN A 186 2.99 13.05 -2.88
N SER A 187 4.30 13.25 -3.05
CA SER A 187 4.84 14.30 -3.91
C SER A 187 5.61 13.76 -5.12
N ALA A 188 6.18 12.56 -5.03
CA ALA A 188 6.81 11.88 -6.17
C ALA A 188 5.86 10.94 -6.89
N GLY A 189 6.09 10.69 -8.18
CA GLY A 189 5.21 9.86 -8.99
C GLY A 189 5.17 8.38 -8.55
N ALA A 190 3.99 7.77 -8.66
CA ALA A 190 3.81 6.33 -8.42
C ALA A 190 2.84 5.71 -9.42
N GLN A 191 2.96 4.39 -9.67
CA GLN A 191 1.97 3.69 -10.49
C GLN A 191 0.71 3.41 -9.68
N ASP A 192 0.83 2.82 -8.50
CA ASP A 192 -0.29 2.48 -7.63
C ASP A 192 -0.01 2.91 -6.18
N LEU A 193 -0.97 3.61 -5.56
CA LEU A 193 -1.03 3.89 -4.12
C LEU A 193 -2.31 3.29 -3.56
N VAL A 194 -2.17 2.36 -2.63
CA VAL A 194 -3.27 1.68 -1.94
C VAL A 194 -3.23 2.08 -0.47
N VAL A 195 -4.36 2.57 0.03
CA VAL A 195 -4.53 3.01 1.42
C VAL A 195 -5.66 2.21 2.05
N HIS A 196 -5.29 1.33 2.97
CA HIS A 196 -6.19 0.55 3.80
C HIS A 196 -6.41 1.28 5.13
N LEU A 197 -7.66 1.65 5.36
CA LEU A 197 -8.10 2.33 6.58
C LEU A 197 -8.70 1.34 7.57
N PRO A 198 -8.54 1.56 8.88
CA PRO A 198 -9.34 0.87 9.88
C PRO A 198 -10.82 1.13 9.64
N GLN A 199 -11.67 0.18 10.02
CA GLN A 199 -13.12 0.36 10.01
C GLN A 199 -13.52 1.66 10.72
N ASP A 200 -14.56 2.32 10.21
CA ASP A 200 -15.09 3.60 10.71
C ASP A 200 -14.12 4.81 10.64
N THR A 201 -13.00 4.71 9.91
CA THR A 201 -12.02 5.82 9.76
C THR A 201 -12.20 6.54 8.42
N GLY A 202 -12.35 7.86 8.44
CA GLY A 202 -12.47 8.64 7.21
C GLY A 202 -11.14 8.91 6.52
N ALA A 203 -11.20 9.22 5.22
CA ALA A 203 -10.13 9.90 4.51
C ALA A 203 -10.64 10.93 3.51
N VAL A 204 -9.83 11.95 3.25
CA VAL A 204 -10.00 12.92 2.17
C VAL A 204 -8.75 12.95 1.32
N ALA A 205 -8.89 12.65 0.04
CA ALA A 205 -7.83 12.77 -0.96
C ALA A 205 -7.91 14.11 -1.69
N HIS A 206 -6.85 14.90 -1.62
CA HIS A 206 -6.69 16.17 -2.33
C HIS A 206 -5.77 15.97 -3.54
N VAL A 207 -6.33 16.01 -4.75
CA VAL A 207 -5.56 15.79 -5.97
C VAL A 207 -5.02 17.12 -6.50
N THR A 208 -3.71 17.27 -6.63
CA THR A 208 -3.07 18.51 -7.11
C THR A 208 -2.26 18.34 -8.40
N SER A 209 -1.89 17.12 -8.80
CA SER A 209 -1.16 16.83 -10.06
C SER A 209 -1.92 15.96 -11.07
N GLY A 210 -2.95 15.26 -10.60
CA GLY A 210 -3.83 14.42 -11.41
C GLY A 210 -3.63 12.92 -11.16
N VAL A 211 -4.72 12.15 -11.26
CA VAL A 211 -4.74 10.71 -11.03
C VAL A 211 -5.45 10.01 -12.19
N GLY A 212 -4.84 8.95 -12.71
CA GLY A 212 -5.43 8.15 -13.79
C GLY A 212 -6.75 7.50 -13.38
N THR A 213 -6.78 6.84 -12.23
CA THR A 213 -7.98 6.24 -11.63
C THR A 213 -7.97 6.42 -10.11
N VAL A 214 -9.11 6.81 -9.53
CA VAL A 214 -9.34 6.78 -8.08
C VAL A 214 -10.41 5.74 -7.79
N ALA A 215 -10.15 4.84 -6.86
CA ALA A 215 -11.10 3.87 -6.33
C ALA A 215 -11.31 4.14 -4.84
N ILE A 216 -12.52 4.50 -4.44
CA ILE A 216 -12.90 4.68 -3.02
C ILE A 216 -13.99 3.69 -2.69
N ASP A 217 -13.73 2.79 -1.73
CA ASP A 217 -14.66 1.75 -1.29
C ASP A 217 -15.29 0.99 -2.48
N GLY A 218 -14.44 0.62 -3.44
CA GLY A 218 -14.83 -0.08 -4.68
C GLY A 218 -15.45 0.79 -5.78
N THR A 219 -15.78 2.06 -5.52
CA THR A 219 -16.32 2.99 -6.53
C THR A 219 -15.18 3.65 -7.31
N LYS A 220 -15.16 3.44 -8.64
CA LYS A 220 -14.08 3.93 -9.51
C LYS A 220 -14.44 5.21 -10.27
N THR A 221 -13.50 6.14 -10.29
CA THR A 221 -13.53 7.39 -11.06
C THR A 221 -12.26 7.49 -11.90
N GLN A 222 -12.39 7.72 -13.20
CA GLN A 222 -11.24 7.82 -14.12
C GLN A 222 -10.94 9.27 -14.48
N GLY A 223 -9.67 9.57 -14.75
CA GLY A 223 -9.22 10.87 -15.24
C GLY A 223 -9.48 12.00 -14.24
N VAL A 224 -9.05 11.83 -13.00
CA VAL A 224 -9.24 12.82 -11.94
C VAL A 224 -8.21 13.93 -12.08
N GLY A 225 -8.67 15.15 -12.36
CA GLY A 225 -7.81 16.31 -12.53
C GLY A 225 -7.41 16.97 -11.21
N ALA A 226 -6.37 17.82 -11.28
CA ALA A 226 -5.96 18.69 -10.17
C ALA A 226 -7.11 19.59 -9.66
N GLY A 227 -7.11 19.88 -8.37
CA GLY A 227 -8.16 20.63 -7.67
C GLY A 227 -9.40 19.81 -7.31
N THR A 228 -9.32 18.47 -7.41
CA THR A 228 -10.44 17.58 -7.03
C THR A 228 -10.21 17.01 -5.64
N ASP A 229 -11.23 17.13 -4.80
CA ASP A 229 -11.30 16.47 -3.51
C ASP A 229 -12.23 15.26 -3.57
N LEU A 230 -11.77 14.12 -3.08
CA LEU A 230 -12.58 12.91 -2.94
C LEU A 230 -12.51 12.43 -1.50
N ALA A 231 -13.63 11.96 -0.94
CA ALA A 231 -13.68 11.54 0.46
C ALA A 231 -14.39 10.20 0.61
N THR A 232 -13.93 9.39 1.58
CA THR A 232 -14.70 8.26 2.10
C THR A 232 -15.89 8.79 2.92
N LYS A 233 -16.86 7.93 3.20
CA LYS A 233 -18.03 8.28 4.03
C LYS A 233 -18.28 7.22 5.11
N PRO A 234 -18.59 7.63 6.35
CA PRO A 234 -18.47 8.99 6.90
C PRO A 234 -17.00 9.38 7.16
N ARG A 235 -16.69 10.69 7.26
CA ARG A 235 -15.32 11.16 7.57
C ARG A 235 -14.95 11.00 9.05
N GLY A 236 -15.87 11.32 9.95
CA GLY A 236 -15.56 11.46 11.38
C GLY A 236 -14.68 12.68 11.70
N ASP A 237 -14.33 12.82 12.98
CA ASP A 237 -13.44 13.88 13.49
C ASP A 237 -11.95 13.48 13.34
N ASP A 238 -11.65 12.20 13.52
CA ASP A 238 -10.34 11.61 13.28
C ASP A 238 -10.32 10.99 11.87
N TYR A 239 -9.43 11.46 11.01
CA TYR A 239 -9.42 11.08 9.60
C TYR A 239 -8.04 11.26 8.97
N TYR A 240 -7.83 10.63 7.84
CA TYR A 240 -6.64 10.82 7.02
C TYR A 240 -6.84 11.89 5.95
N THR A 241 -5.82 12.71 5.74
CA THR A 241 -5.70 13.57 4.57
C THR A 241 -4.66 12.95 3.66
N VAL A 242 -5.00 12.68 2.39
CA VAL A 242 -4.08 12.14 1.39
C VAL A 242 -3.85 13.19 0.30
N ASN A 243 -2.72 13.87 0.34
CA ASN A 243 -2.37 14.85 -0.66
C ASN A 243 -1.65 14.16 -1.82
N VAL A 244 -2.19 14.28 -3.02
CA VAL A 244 -1.68 13.64 -4.23
C VAL A 244 -1.08 14.70 -5.15
N GLY A 245 0.19 15.03 -4.89
CA GLY A 245 0.98 16.06 -5.58
C GLY A 245 1.94 15.53 -6.63
N GLY A 246 2.26 14.24 -6.61
CA GLY A 246 2.94 13.56 -7.71
C GLY A 246 1.94 12.96 -8.70
N GLY A 247 2.37 12.73 -9.95
CA GLY A 247 1.53 12.00 -10.91
C GLY A 247 1.28 10.56 -10.42
N LEU A 248 0.01 10.14 -10.37
CA LEU A 248 -0.39 8.84 -9.85
C LEU A 248 -1.23 8.06 -10.88
N GLY A 249 -0.88 6.81 -11.13
CA GLY A 249 -1.67 5.93 -12.00
C GLY A 249 -3.02 5.59 -11.36
N THR A 250 -2.98 4.91 -10.21
CA THR A 250 -4.16 4.52 -9.44
C THR A 250 -4.03 4.93 -7.98
N LEU A 251 -5.06 5.58 -7.43
CA LEU A 251 -5.29 5.69 -5.99
C LEU A 251 -6.40 4.71 -5.60
N THR A 252 -6.15 3.87 -4.61
CA THR A 252 -7.20 3.07 -3.95
C THR A 252 -7.24 3.47 -2.49
N ILE A 253 -8.43 3.80 -1.99
CA ILE A 253 -8.70 3.96 -0.57
C ILE A 253 -9.85 3.03 -0.23
N ASP A 254 -9.63 2.11 0.69
CA ASP A 254 -10.67 1.18 1.12
C ASP A 254 -10.56 0.85 2.62
N HIS A 255 -11.59 0.15 3.08
CA HIS A 255 -11.65 -0.46 4.38
C HIS A 255 -11.61 -1.97 4.14
N PRO A 256 -10.45 -2.64 4.30
CA PRO A 256 -10.40 -4.09 4.13
C PRO A 256 -11.39 -4.73 5.10
N ASP A 257 -12.28 -5.58 4.59
CA ASP A 257 -13.24 -6.33 5.40
C ASP A 257 -12.45 -7.10 6.47
N THR A 258 -12.53 -6.67 7.74
CA THR A 258 -12.15 -7.54 8.84
C THR A 258 -13.21 -8.62 8.89
N GLN A 259 -12.93 -9.74 8.23
CA GLN A 259 -13.67 -10.98 8.41
C GLN A 259 -13.67 -11.24 9.93
N SER A 260 -14.83 -11.01 10.56
CA SER A 260 -15.07 -11.23 11.99
C SER A 260 -14.93 -12.73 12.31
N PRO A 261 -14.59 -13.08 13.58
CA PRO A 261 -13.66 -14.13 13.98
C PRO A 261 -14.06 -15.58 13.66
#